data_AF-A0A4Q9M743-F1
#
_entry.id   AF-A0A4Q9M743-F1
#
_cell.length_a   1.000
_cell.length_b   1.000
_cell.length_c   1.000
_cell.angle_alpha   90.00
_cell.angle_beta   90.00
_cell.angle_gamma   90.00
#
_symmetry.space_group_name_H-M   'P 1'
#
loop_
_entity.id
_entity.type
_entity.pdbx_description
1 polymer ?
#
loop_
_entity_poly.entity_id
_entity_poly.type
_entity_poly.pdbx_seq_one_letter_code
_entity_poly.pdbx_strand_id
1 'polypeptide(L)'
;MEYILASLGMVAGITEDVMNYTFNVSRSLACLLVDPALRRLTTVTIICLPFALLTGYFGVNFTPMWSVNHNSDLLFWEIAIPVILIVVPLFMWGDIRRMRHYLNRSWRRRRINKAFKCA
;
A
#
# COMPACT_ATOMS: atom_id res chain seq x y z
N MET A 1 -38.49 44.71 3.60
CA MET A 1 -37.97 43.73 2.63
C MET A 1 -36.45 43.70 2.60
N GLU A 2 -35.78 44.86 2.60
CA GLU A 2 -34.31 45.00 2.68
C GLU A 2 -33.64 44.15 3.78
N TYR A 3 -34.20 44.10 4.99
CA TYR A 3 -33.67 43.29 6.10
C TYR A 3 -33.67 41.78 5.82
N ILE A 4 -34.68 41.31 5.10
CA ILE A 4 -34.82 39.88 4.73
C ILE A 4 -33.81 39.52 3.64
N LEU A 5 -33.55 40.45 2.71
CA LEU A 5 -32.53 40.26 1.67
C LEU A 5 -31.11 40.30 2.24
N ALA A 6 -30.85 41.20 3.20
CA ALA A 6 -29.57 41.29 3.87
C ALA A 6 -29.26 40.05 4.74
N SER A 7 -30.24 39.51 5.46
CA SER A 7 -30.05 38.28 6.24
C SER A 7 -29.85 37.05 5.36
N LEU A 8 -30.54 36.98 4.21
CA LEU A 8 -30.34 35.92 3.21
C LEU A 8 -28.92 35.94 2.60
N GLY A 9 -28.42 37.13 2.25
CA GLY A 9 -27.06 37.28 1.73
C GLY A 9 -25.98 36.88 2.74
N MET A 10 -26.20 37.18 4.02
CA MET A 10 -25.29 36.78 5.10
C MET A 10 -25.31 35.26 5.33
N VAL A 11 -26.49 34.63 5.32
CA VAL A 11 -26.62 33.17 5.42
C VAL A 11 -25.96 32.50 4.22
N ALA A 12 -26.15 33.00 3.00
CA ALA A 12 -25.50 32.46 1.80
C ALA A 12 -23.97 32.44 1.94
N GLY A 13 -23.36 33.55 2.37
CA GLY A 13 -21.91 33.61 2.59
C GLY A 13 -21.41 32.63 3.66
N ILE A 14 -22.12 32.54 4.80
CA ILE A 14 -21.77 31.58 5.86
C ILE A 14 -21.87 30.13 5.34
N THR A 15 -22.88 29.84 4.53
CA THR A 15 -23.09 28.50 3.98
C THR A 15 -21.98 28.10 3.02
N GLU A 16 -21.48 29.04 2.20
CA GLU A 16 -20.34 28.81 1.30
C GLU A 16 -19.05 28.50 2.06
N ASP A 17 -18.78 29.23 3.14
CA ASP A 17 -17.60 29.00 3.98
C ASP A 17 -17.65 27.63 4.68
N VAL A 18 -18.80 27.28 5.26
CA VAL A 18 -19.00 25.98 5.91
C VAL A 18 -18.92 24.83 4.90
N MET A 19 -19.49 25.01 3.71
CA MET A 19 -19.41 24.02 2.64
C MET A 19 -17.96 23.79 2.22
N ASN A 20 -17.20 24.87 2.03
CA ASN A 20 -15.79 24.79 1.63
C ASN A 20 -14.94 24.13 2.71
N TYR A 21 -15.15 24.49 3.97
CA TYR A 21 -14.48 23.84 5.10
C TYR A 21 -14.83 22.34 5.19
N THR A 22 -16.11 22.00 5.07
CA THR A 22 -16.59 20.62 5.14
C THR A 22 -16.00 19.77 4.01
N PHE A 23 -15.97 20.30 2.79
CA PHE A 23 -15.34 19.62 1.65
C PHE A 23 -13.83 19.45 1.84
N ASN A 24 -13.15 20.47 2.34
CA ASN A 24 -11.70 20.39 2.56
C ASN A 24 -11.34 19.34 3.64
N VAL A 25 -12.10 19.30 4.74
CA VAL A 25 -11.95 18.28 5.79
C VAL A 25 -12.29 16.89 5.26
N SER A 26 -13.39 16.75 4.52
CA SER A 26 -13.83 15.47 3.94
C SER A 26 -12.81 14.93 2.93
N ARG A 27 -12.25 15.80 2.08
CA ARG A 27 -11.20 15.45 1.13
C ARG A 27 -9.92 15.01 1.84
N SER A 28 -9.52 15.72 2.90
CA SER A 28 -8.35 15.38 3.71
C SER A 28 -8.51 14.01 4.39
N LEU A 29 -9.66 13.76 5.02
CA LEU A 29 -9.98 12.46 5.66
C LEU A 29 -10.05 11.32 4.64
N ALA A 30 -10.67 11.54 3.49
CA ALA A 30 -10.72 10.54 2.42
C ALA A 30 -9.32 10.17 1.93
N CYS A 31 -8.44 11.16 1.72
CA CYS A 31 -7.06 10.93 1.33
C CYS A 31 -6.32 10.04 2.35
N LEU A 32 -6.47 10.32 3.66
CA LEU A 32 -5.82 9.58 4.73
C LEU A 32 -6.27 8.11 4.83
N LEU A 33 -7.55 7.84 4.61
CA LEU A 33 -8.10 6.48 4.70
C LEU A 33 -7.91 5.69 3.40
N VAL A 34 -8.03 6.35 2.25
CA VAL A 34 -7.99 5.70 0.93
C VAL A 34 -6.55 5.41 0.49
N ASP A 35 -5.60 6.32 0.70
CA ASP A 35 -4.20 6.15 0.28
C ASP A 35 -3.58 4.81 0.77
N PRO A 36 -3.63 4.45 2.07
CA PRO A 36 -3.04 3.20 2.53
C PRO A 36 -3.82 1.97 2.05
N ALA A 37 -5.14 2.06 1.88
CA ALA A 37 -5.97 0.95 1.41
C ALA A 37 -5.74 0.67 -0.08
N LEU A 38 -5.74 1.71 -0.90
CA LEU A 38 -5.45 1.64 -2.33
C LEU A 38 -4.02 1.17 -2.59
N ARG A 39 -3.05 1.66 -1.81
CA ARG A 39 -1.66 1.20 -1.89
C ARG A 39 -1.52 -0.29 -1.56
N ARG A 40 -2.26 -0.80 -0.56
CA ARG A 40 -2.27 -2.24 -0.24
C ARG A 40 -2.94 -3.06 -1.34
N LEU A 41 -4.08 -2.61 -1.85
CA LEU A 41 -4.82 -3.30 -2.90
C LEU A 41 -4.01 -3.39 -4.20
N THR A 42 -3.46 -2.28 -4.68
CA THR A 42 -2.63 -2.22 -5.89
C THR A 42 -1.39 -3.12 -5.78
N THR A 43 -0.82 -3.27 -4.59
CA THR A 43 0.28 -4.20 -4.33
C THR A 43 -0.15 -5.65 -4.54
N VAL A 44 -1.29 -6.03 -3.97
CA VAL A 44 -1.84 -7.39 -4.16
C VAL A 44 -2.14 -7.62 -5.64
N THR A 45 -2.70 -6.63 -6.34
CA THR A 45 -2.98 -6.72 -7.78
C THR A 45 -1.69 -6.89 -8.59
N ILE A 46 -0.64 -6.11 -8.34
CA ILE A 46 0.64 -6.22 -9.05
C ILE A 46 1.31 -7.58 -8.84
N ILE A 47 1.14 -8.21 -7.67
CA ILE A 47 1.62 -9.58 -7.40
C ILE A 47 0.77 -10.61 -8.16
N CYS A 48 -0.55 -10.44 -8.08
CA CYS A 48 -1.50 -11.41 -8.61
C CYS A 48 -1.51 -11.43 -10.14
N LEU A 49 -1.25 -10.30 -10.80
CA LEU A 49 -1.36 -10.18 -12.25
C LEU A 49 -0.37 -11.08 -13.03
N PRO A 50 0.96 -11.07 -12.78
CA PRO A 50 1.88 -12.00 -13.44
C PRO A 50 1.68 -13.45 -12.97
N PHE A 51 1.33 -13.65 -11.70
CA PHE A 51 1.12 -15.00 -11.15
C PHE A 51 -0.15 -15.67 -11.69
N ALA A 52 -1.22 -14.90 -11.89
CA ALA A 52 -2.46 -15.35 -12.50
C ALA A 52 -2.28 -15.66 -13.98
N LEU A 53 -1.50 -14.85 -14.71
CA LEU A 53 -1.13 -15.16 -16.10
C LEU A 53 -0.29 -16.43 -16.19
N LEU A 54 0.70 -16.60 -15.30
CA LEU A 54 1.52 -17.82 -15.24
C LEU A 54 0.64 -19.06 -14.96
N THR A 55 -0.22 -18.98 -13.94
CA THR A 55 -1.13 -20.07 -13.57
C THR A 55 -2.14 -20.36 -14.68
N GLY A 56 -2.66 -19.34 -15.36
CA GLY A 56 -3.54 -19.51 -16.52
C GLY A 56 -2.83 -20.14 -17.72
N TYR A 57 -1.56 -19.78 -17.96
CA TYR A 57 -0.73 -20.34 -19.02
C TYR A 57 -0.36 -21.81 -18.79
N PHE A 58 -0.14 -22.23 -17.54
CA PHE A 58 0.08 -23.63 -17.18
C PHE A 58 -1.21 -24.44 -16.95
N GLY A 59 -2.35 -23.76 -16.75
CA GLY A 59 -3.65 -24.39 -16.49
C GLY A 59 -4.44 -24.79 -17.73
N VAL A 60 -3.95 -24.47 -18.93
CA VAL A 60 -4.55 -24.85 -20.22
C VAL A 60 -3.98 -26.18 -20.72
N ASN A 61 -4.87 -27.11 -21.10
CA ASN A 61 -4.49 -28.47 -21.55
C ASN A 61 -3.94 -28.46 -22.99
N PHE A 62 -2.72 -27.98 -23.21
CA PHE A 62 -2.05 -28.06 -24.52
C PHE A 62 -1.04 -29.21 -24.59
N THR A 63 -1.23 -30.10 -25.54
CA THR A 63 -0.49 -31.36 -25.72
C THR A 63 0.81 -31.28 -26.55
N PRO A 64 1.17 -30.18 -27.25
CA PRO A 64 2.52 -30.01 -27.79
C PRO A 64 3.19 -28.75 -27.23
N MET A 65 3.43 -28.68 -25.92
CA MET A 65 4.25 -27.62 -25.31
C MET A 65 5.50 -28.27 -24.69
N TRP A 66 6.69 -27.77 -25.04
CA TRP A 66 7.99 -28.25 -24.51
C TRP A 66 8.06 -28.24 -22.97
N SER A 67 7.19 -27.44 -22.35
CA SER A 67 7.07 -27.27 -20.90
C SER A 67 6.36 -28.41 -20.15
N VAL A 68 5.64 -29.31 -20.83
CA VAL A 68 4.96 -30.46 -20.18
C VAL A 68 5.88 -31.69 -20.10
N ASN A 69 6.88 -31.77 -20.99
CA ASN A 69 7.73 -32.95 -21.16
C ASN A 69 8.93 -32.98 -20.20
N HIS A 70 9.26 -31.86 -19.55
CA HIS A 70 10.30 -31.74 -18.52
C HIS A 70 9.68 -31.04 -17.30
N ASN A 71 9.08 -31.83 -16.39
CA ASN A 71 8.66 -31.42 -15.05
C ASN A 71 7.98 -30.03 -14.96
N SER A 72 6.72 -29.94 -15.40
CA SER A 72 5.90 -28.72 -15.32
C SER A 72 5.96 -28.04 -13.94
N ASP A 73 6.02 -28.82 -12.86
CA ASP A 73 6.08 -28.32 -11.49
C ASP A 73 7.41 -27.64 -11.16
N LEU A 74 8.54 -28.13 -11.69
CA LEU A 74 9.86 -27.54 -11.47
C LEU A 74 9.99 -26.19 -12.19
N LEU A 75 9.53 -26.11 -13.44
CA LEU A 75 9.55 -24.85 -14.21
C LEU A 75 8.60 -23.80 -13.62
N PHE A 76 7.45 -24.24 -13.09
CA PHE A 76 6.54 -23.37 -12.36
C PHE A 76 7.22 -22.74 -11.13
N TRP A 77 7.84 -23.56 -10.28
CA TRP A 77 8.53 -23.08 -9.07
C TRP A 77 9.78 -22.26 -9.37
N GLU A 78 10.51 -22.59 -10.44
CA GLU A 78 11.71 -21.85 -10.87
C GLU A 78 11.38 -20.41 -11.33
N ILE A 79 10.19 -20.18 -11.89
CA ILE A 79 9.73 -18.82 -12.27
C ILE A 79 8.97 -18.14 -11.12
N ALA A 80 8.21 -18.89 -10.32
CA ALA A 80 7.43 -18.33 -9.22
C ALA A 80 8.30 -17.79 -8.07
N ILE A 81 9.35 -18.51 -7.68
CA ILE A 81 10.27 -18.09 -6.61
C ILE A 81 10.92 -16.71 -6.88
N PRO A 82 11.54 -16.44 -8.04
CA PRO A 82 12.17 -15.15 -8.29
C PRO A 82 11.16 -14.01 -8.37
N VAL A 83 9.95 -14.26 -8.88
CA VAL A 83 8.87 -13.26 -8.88
C VAL A 83 8.48 -12.88 -7.46
N ILE A 84 8.29 -13.86 -6.57
CA ILE A 84 8.00 -13.61 -5.15
C ILE A 84 9.19 -12.90 -4.48
N LEU A 85 10.41 -13.35 -4.75
CA LEU A 85 11.64 -12.82 -4.17
C LEU A 85 11.94 -11.38 -4.59
N ILE A 86 11.50 -10.93 -5.78
CA ILE A 86 11.66 -9.54 -6.22
C ILE A 86 10.53 -8.67 -5.67
N VAL A 87 9.27 -9.14 -5.73
CA VAL A 87 8.11 -8.31 -5.40
C VAL A 87 7.96 -8.07 -3.90
N VAL A 88 8.27 -9.08 -3.07
CA VAL A 88 8.23 -8.96 -1.60
C VAL A 88 9.16 -7.85 -1.08
N PRO A 89 10.48 -7.83 -1.36
CA PRO A 89 11.36 -6.79 -0.87
C PRO A 89 11.14 -5.43 -1.53
N LEU A 90 10.72 -5.37 -2.80
CA LEU A 90 10.41 -4.11 -3.48
C LEU A 90 9.28 -3.36 -2.77
N PHE A 91 8.26 -4.07 -2.30
CA PHE A 91 7.19 -3.46 -1.51
C PHE A 91 7.57 -3.27 -0.04
N MET A 92 8.25 -4.25 0.56
CA MET A 92 8.67 -4.19 1.95
C MET A 92 9.69 -3.07 2.18
N TRP A 93 10.37 -2.54 1.17
CA TRP A 93 11.32 -1.42 1.28
C TRP A 93 10.76 -0.19 1.99
N GLY A 94 9.49 0.17 1.73
CA GLY A 94 8.82 1.31 2.38
C GLY A 94 8.56 1.08 3.87
N ASP A 95 8.11 -0.12 4.23
CA ASP A 95 7.83 -0.52 5.62
C ASP A 95 9.12 -0.88 6.38
N ILE A 96 10.09 -1.51 5.73
CA ILE A 96 11.43 -1.79 6.25
C ILE A 96 12.14 -0.51 6.62
N ARG A 97 12.03 0.57 5.84
CA ARG A 97 12.70 1.83 6.16
C ARG A 97 12.14 2.44 7.45
N ARG A 98 10.81 2.40 7.65
CA ARG A 98 10.18 2.79 8.91
C ARG A 98 10.60 1.87 10.05
N MET A 99 10.51 0.56 9.85
CA MET A 99 10.89 -0.46 10.82
C MET A 99 12.38 -0.36 11.22
N ARG A 100 13.29 -0.07 10.29
CA ARG A 100 14.73 0.15 10.55
C ARG A 100 14.94 1.36 11.46
N HIS A 101 14.17 2.44 11.27
CA HIS A 101 14.25 3.59 12.16
C HIS A 101 13.78 3.27 13.59
N TYR A 102 12.68 2.50 13.74
CA TYR A 102 12.20 2.06 15.04
C TYR A 102 13.16 1.07 15.72
N LEU A 103 13.70 0.11 14.97
CA LEU A 103 14.71 -0.83 15.44
C LEU A 103 15.98 -0.08 15.86
N ASN A 104 16.53 0.81 15.04
CA ASN A 104 17.71 1.60 15.42
C ASN A 104 17.51 2.37 16.74
N ARG A 105 16.31 2.91 16.99
CA ARG A 105 15.99 3.60 18.25
C ARG A 105 16.00 2.65 19.46
N SER A 106 15.45 1.45 19.31
CA SER A 106 15.43 0.42 20.37
C SER A 106 16.80 -0.18 20.66
N TRP A 107 17.64 -0.35 19.63
CA TRP A 107 18.98 -0.94 19.78
C TRP A 107 19.95 0.04 20.43
N ARG A 108 19.80 1.35 20.17
CA ARG A 108 20.60 2.41 20.81
C ARG A 108 20.33 2.52 22.31
N ARG A 109 19.08 2.32 22.76
CA ARG A 109 18.71 2.25 24.19
C ARG A 109 19.37 1.07 24.92
N ARG A 110 19.45 -0.09 24.27
CA ARG A 110 20.11 -1.29 24.85
C ARG A 110 21.62 -1.09 25.01
N ARG A 111 22.28 -0.31 24.15
CA ARG A 111 23.72 0.00 24.30
C ARG A 111 23.99 0.96 25.46
N ILE A 112 23.13 1.97 25.67
CA ILE A 112 23.30 2.96 26.76
C ILE A 112 23.11 2.32 28.14
N ASN A 113 22.11 1.45 28.31
CA ASN A 113 21.92 0.73 29.58
C ASN A 113 23.05 -0.26 29.89
N LYS A 114 23.73 -0.81 28.87
CA LYS A 114 24.94 -1.62 29.09
C LYS A 114 26.13 -0.77 29.52
N ALA A 115 26.27 0.45 29.02
CA ALA A 115 27.32 1.39 29.43
C ALA A 115 27.15 1.87 30.88
N PHE A 116 25.90 2.15 31.31
CA PHE A 116 25.60 2.55 32.69
C PHE A 116 25.70 1.43 33.73
N LYS A 117 25.69 0.16 33.32
CA LYS A 117 25.79 -0.99 34.22
C LYS A 117 27.25 -1.46 34.46
N CYS A 118 28.20 -0.84 33.76
CA CYS A 118 29.64 -1.11 33.85
C CYS A 118 30.45 0.07 34.43
N ALA A 119 29.77 1.13 34.87
CA ALA A 119 30.32 2.21 35.71
C ALA A 119 29.80 2.01 37.14
#